data_AF-A0A246HIX9-F1
#
_entry.id   AF-A0A246HIX9-F1
#
_cell.length_a   1.000
_cell.length_b   1.000
_cell.length_c   1.000
_cell.angle_alpha   90.00
_cell.angle_beta   90.00
_cell.angle_gamma   90.00
#
_symmetry.space_group_name_H-M   'P 1'
#
loop_
_entity.id
_entity.type
_entity.pdbx_description
1 polymer ?
#
loop_
_entity_poly.entity_id
_entity_poly.type
_entity_poly.pdbx_seq_one_letter_code
_entity_poly.pdbx_strand_id
1 'polypeptide(L)' 'MRAEIQVQLDALGEMLDHWVARVRHPAQFWPQFEMMAGEIMDQCADTERVQARACIQAMLERHALELPSWYQCDGSPPP' A
#
# COMPACT_ATOMS: atom_id res chain seq x y z
N MET A 1 14.87 4.18 -6.45
CA MET A 1 14.08 4.68 -5.31
C MET A 1 14.99 5.08 -4.15
N ARG A 2 14.66 6.15 -3.43
CA ARG A 2 15.37 6.59 -2.22
C ARG A 2 15.24 5.57 -1.08
N ALA A 3 16.28 5.46 -0.26
CA ALA A 3 16.32 4.53 0.87
C ALA A 3 15.19 4.77 1.88
N GLU A 4 14.81 6.03 2.11
CA GLU A 4 13.72 6.40 3.03
C GLU A 4 12.36 5.84 2.57
N ILE A 5 12.05 5.93 1.28
CA ILE A 5 10.82 5.35 0.70
C ILE A 5 10.87 3.83 0.80
N GLN A 6 12.03 3.22 0.58
CA GLN A 6 12.19 1.77 0.71
C GLN A 6 11.90 1.31 2.14
N VAL A 7 12.43 2.01 3.15
CA VAL A 7 12.17 1.71 4.56
C VAL A 7 10.69 1.86 4.89
N GLN A 8 10.01 2.90 4.38
CA GLN A 8 8.57 3.07 4.59
C GLN A 8 7.74 1.96 3.91
N LEU A 9 8.13 1.51 2.71
CA LEU A 9 7.48 0.37 2.03
C LEU A 9 7.71 -0.95 2.76
N ASP A 10 8.92 -1.22 3.24
CA ASP A 10 9.22 -2.40 4.07
C ASP A 10 8.39 -2.39 5.35
N ALA A 11 8.33 -1.25 6.06
CA ALA A 11 7.51 -1.09 7.25
C ALA A 11 6.01 -1.29 6.95
N LEU A 12 5.52 -0.77 5.82
CA LEU A 12 4.15 -0.99 5.34
C LEU A 12 3.87 -2.50 5.13
N GLY A 13 4.85 -3.25 4.61
CA GLY A 13 4.76 -4.70 4.43
C GLY A 13 4.75 -5.49 5.72
N GLU A 14 5.62 -5.13 6.68
CA GLU A 14 5.59 -5.75 8.01
C GLU A 14 4.28 -5.48 8.74
N MET A 15 3.75 -4.25 8.63
CA MET A 15 2.43 -3.92 9.18
C MET A 15 1.32 -4.71 8.51
N LEU A 16 1.39 -4.88 7.18
CA LEU A 16 0.42 -5.67 6.43
C LEU A 16 0.43 -7.14 6.87
N ASP A 17 1.60 -7.76 7.03
CA ASP A 17 1.71 -9.15 7.52
C ASP A 17 1.07 -9.29 8.91
N HIS A 18 1.38 -8.36 9.82
CA HIS A 18 0.76 -8.31 11.14
C HIS A 18 -0.75 -8.11 11.10
N TRP A 19 -1.26 -7.28 10.19
CA TRP A 19 -2.70 -7.08 10.03
C TRP A 19 -3.38 -8.30 9.45
N VAL A 20 -2.84 -8.90 8.38
CA VAL A 20 -3.39 -10.12 7.78
C VAL A 20 -3.41 -11.26 8.79
N ALA A 21 -2.37 -11.38 9.64
CA ALA A 21 -2.31 -12.40 10.68
C ALA A 21 -3.31 -12.17 11.83
N ARG A 22 -3.64 -10.92 12.17
CA ARG A 22 -4.44 -10.58 13.37
C ARG A 22 -5.88 -10.17 13.08
N VAL A 23 -6.14 -9.60 11.92
CA VAL A 23 -7.41 -8.95 11.59
C VAL A 23 -8.33 -9.94 10.89
N ARG A 24 -9.53 -10.15 11.46
CA ARG A 24 -10.56 -11.02 10.87
C ARG A 24 -11.28 -10.42 9.65
N HIS A 25 -11.23 -9.09 9.48
CA HIS A 25 -11.92 -8.37 8.39
C HIS A 25 -11.02 -7.33 7.72
N PRO A 26 -10.75 -7.45 6.40
CA PRO A 26 -9.87 -6.54 5.68
C PRO A 26 -10.27 -5.06 5.77
N ALA A 27 -11.58 -4.79 5.83
CA ALA A 27 -12.13 -3.43 5.97
C ALA A 27 -11.63 -2.63 7.20
N GLN A 28 -11.08 -3.28 8.22
CA GLN A 28 -10.60 -2.58 9.43
C GLN A 28 -9.18 -2.01 9.29
N PHE A 29 -8.29 -2.68 8.56
CA PHE A 29 -6.92 -2.20 8.34
C PHE A 29 -6.77 -1.45 7.02
N TRP A 30 -7.69 -1.66 6.09
CA TRP A 30 -7.63 -1.09 4.75
C TRP A 30 -7.47 0.44 4.72
N PRO A 31 -8.29 1.26 5.43
CA PRO A 31 -8.12 2.72 5.41
C PRO A 31 -6.77 3.19 5.97
N GLN A 32 -6.16 2.43 6.90
CA GLN A 32 -4.81 2.76 7.41
C GLN A 32 -3.73 2.44 6.38
N PHE A 33 -3.88 1.32 5.67
CA PHE A 33 -2.98 0.95 4.58
C PHE A 33 -3.03 2.00 3.45
N GLU A 34 -4.23 2.40 3.03
CA GLU A 34 -4.42 3.40 1.98
C GLU A 34 -3.78 4.74 2.32
N MET A 35 -3.98 5.20 3.55
CA MET A 35 -3.38 6.45 4.05
C MET A 35 -1.85 6.40 3.94
N MET A 36 -1.22 5.36 4.50
CA MET A 36 0.25 5.26 4.47
C MET A 36 0.79 5.05 3.06
N ALA A 37 0.14 4.20 2.26
CA ALA A 37 0.53 4.00 0.87
C ALA A 37 0.41 5.31 0.06
N GLY A 38 -0.63 6.10 0.32
CA GLY A 38 -0.81 7.44 -0.24
C GLY A 38 0.30 8.40 0.18
N GLU A 39 0.67 8.44 1.46
CA GLU A 39 1.77 9.26 1.97
C GLU A 39 3.12 8.88 1.35
N ILE A 40 3.38 7.58 1.19
CA ILE A 40 4.61 7.09 0.54
C ILE A 40 4.61 7.50 -0.94
N MET A 41 3.48 7.38 -1.63
CA MET A 41 3.32 7.76 -3.05
C MET A 41 3.38 9.27 -3.28
N ASP A 42 2.98 10.09 -2.30
CA ASP A 42 3.11 11.54 -2.31
C ASP A 42 4.58 11.96 -2.17
N GLN A 43 5.33 11.27 -1.30
CA GLN A 43 6.77 11.50 -1.12
C GLN A 43 7.63 10.99 -2.30
N CYS A 44 7.11 10.04 -3.09
CA CYS A 44 7.79 9.51 -4.27
C CYS A 44 7.85 10.54 -5.41
N ALA A 45 9.02 10.70 -6.02
CA ALA A 45 9.11 11.40 -7.30
C ALA A 45 8.39 10.59 -8.40
N ASP A 46 8.03 11.26 -9.50
CA ASP A 46 7.28 10.64 -10.60
C ASP A 46 8.00 9.40 -11.19
N THR A 47 9.33 9.46 -11.25
CA THR A 47 10.19 8.35 -11.67
C THR A 47 10.25 7.20 -10.66
N GLU A 48 9.97 7.47 -9.38
CA GLU A 48 9.97 6.49 -8.29
C GLU A 48 8.59 5.87 -8.07
N ARG A 49 7.50 6.58 -8.41
CA ARG A 49 6.11 6.11 -8.23
C ARG A 49 5.84 4.78 -8.92
N VAL A 50 6.40 4.57 -10.11
CA VAL A 50 6.24 3.30 -10.83
C VAL A 50 6.84 2.14 -10.03
N GLN A 51 8.02 2.36 -9.45
CA GLN A 51 8.73 1.37 -8.64
C GLN A 51 8.03 1.15 -7.29
N ALA A 52 7.61 2.21 -6.60
CA ALA A 52 6.87 2.13 -5.35
C ALA A 52 5.53 1.41 -5.54
N ARG A 53 4.78 1.73 -6.60
CA ARG A 53 3.54 1.04 -6.95
C ARG A 53 3.76 -0.44 -7.22
N ALA A 54 4.82 -0.80 -7.96
CA ALA A 54 5.16 -2.20 -8.22
C ALA A 54 5.49 -2.95 -6.92
N CYS A 55 6.21 -2.34 -5.98
CA CYS A 55 6.49 -2.92 -4.67
C CYS A 55 5.20 -3.13 -3.85
N ILE A 56 4.34 -2.12 -3.77
CA ILE A 56 3.04 -2.20 -3.07
C ILE A 56 2.18 -3.31 -3.68
N GLN A 57 2.13 -3.40 -5.01
CA GLN A 57 1.37 -4.43 -5.70
C GLN A 57 1.92 -5.84 -5.42
N ALA A 58 3.22 -6.06 -5.56
CA ALA A 58 3.86 -7.36 -5.29
C ALA A 58 3.65 -7.81 -3.83
N MET A 59 3.64 -6.86 -2.90
CA MET A 59 3.37 -7.11 -1.50
C MET A 59 1.93 -7.58 -1.29
N LEU A 60 0.95 -6.90 -1.87
CA LEU A 60 -0.47 -7.30 -1.78
C LEU A 60 -0.73 -8.66 -2.44
N GLU A 61 -0.13 -8.90 -3.62
CA GLU A 61 -0.21 -10.20 -4.31
C GLU A 61 0.33 -11.34 -3.44
N ARG A 62 1.43 -11.11 -2.70
CA ARG A 62 2.01 -12.10 -1.78
C ARG A 62 1.06 -12.49 -0.64
N HIS A 63 0.18 -11.59 -0.22
CA HIS A 63 -0.83 -11.84 0.80
C HIS A 63 -2.19 -12.26 0.21
N ALA A 64 -2.28 -12.48 -1.10
CA ALA A 64 -3.53 -12.74 -1.83
C ALA A 64 -4.61 -11.68 -1.57
N LEU A 65 -4.18 -10.43 -1.35
CA LEU A 65 -5.05 -9.28 -1.21
C LEU A 65 -5.25 -8.64 -2.58
N GLU A 66 -6.50 -8.51 -3.00
CA GLU A 66 -6.83 -7.76 -4.20
C GLU A 66 -6.80 -6.27 -3.88
N LEU A 67 -6.03 -5.48 -4.65
CA LEU A 67 -6.17 -4.02 -4.63
C LEU A 67 -7.62 -3.67 -4.98
N PRO A 68 -8.35 -2.93 -4.13
CA PRO A 68 -9.67 -2.49 -4.47
C PRO A 68 -9.59 -1.60 -5.71
N SER A 69 -10.63 -1.70 -6.52
CA SER A 69 -10.70 -1.13 -7.86
C SER A 69 -10.47 0.38 -7.91
N TRP A 70 -10.69 1.13 -6.82
CA TRP A 70 -10.40 2.56 -6.74
C TRP A 70 -8.89 2.87 -6.69
N TYR A 71 -8.00 1.89 -6.41
CA TYR A 71 -6.54 2.06 -6.56
C TYR A 71 -6.09 1.97 -8.04
N GLN A 72 -6.95 1.42 -8.91
CA GLN A 72 -6.72 1.33 -10.35
C GLN A 72 -7.37 2.50 -11.10
N CYS A 73 -8.44 3.08 -10.55
CA CYS A 73 -9.11 4.27 -11.06
C CYS A 73 -8.64 5.50 -10.28
N ASP A 74 -7.79 6.31 -10.89
CA ASP A 74 -7.57 7.70 -10.51
C ASP A 74 -8.92 8.38 -10.18
N GLY A 75 -9.15 8.70 -8.90
CA GLY A 75 -10.23 9.59 -8.43
C GLY A 75 -11.51 8.97 -7.85
N SER A 76 -11.45 8.48 -6.60
CA SER A 76 -12.38 8.81 -5.48
C SER A 76 -12.56 7.61 -4.53
N PRO A 77 -12.34 7.78 -3.21
CA PRO A 77 -12.80 6.81 -2.22
C PRO A 77 -14.35 6.87 -2.08
N PRO A 78 -15.02 5.75 -1.76
CA PRO A 78 -16.47 5.72 -1.55
C PRO A 78 -16.89 6.44 -0.25
N PRO A 79 -18.18 6.86 -0.13
CA PRO A 79 -18.70 7.64 1.00
C PRO A 79 -18.80 6.86 2.32
#